data_AF-A0A8X6XU20-F1
#
_entry.id   AF-A0A8X6XU20-F1
#
_cell.length_a   1.000
_cell.length_b   1.000
_cell.length_c   1.000
_cell.angle_alpha   90.00
_cell.angle_beta   90.00
_cell.angle_gamma   90.00
#
_symmetry.space_group_name_H-M   'P 1'
#
loop_
_entity.id
_entity.type
_entity.pdbx_description
1 polymer ?
#
loop_
_entity_poly.entity_id
_entity_poly.type
_entity_poly.pdbx_seq_one_letter_code
_entity_poly.pdbx_strand_id
1 'polypeptide(L)'
;MEKNVLVLTCLLIVVTIFKNAVLSCSPDELVLVQMISRHCDLSPTRLYPEDPNSAEVWKEGLGEMTLKGKFQAYALGCYLRARYGGFITSDPTEVR
;
A
#
# COMPACT_ATOMS: atom_id res chain seq x y z
N MET A 1 -49.56 -24.73 -17.13
CA MET A 1 -49.23 -23.73 -16.10
C MET A 1 -48.24 -24.28 -15.07
N GLU A 2 -48.46 -25.48 -14.52
CA GLU A 2 -47.60 -26.09 -13.50
C GLU A 2 -46.13 -26.29 -13.90
N LYS A 3 -45.85 -26.70 -15.15
CA LYS A 3 -44.47 -26.88 -15.63
C LYS A 3 -43.65 -25.57 -15.63
N ASN A 4 -44.28 -24.45 -15.97
CA ASN A 4 -43.62 -23.14 -15.99
C ASN A 4 -43.40 -22.62 -14.58
N VAL A 5 -44.32 -22.91 -13.65
CA VAL A 5 -44.17 -22.60 -12.23
C VAL A 5 -43.01 -23.39 -11.64
N LEU A 6 -42.89 -24.68 -11.97
CA LEU A 6 -41.78 -25.53 -11.52
C LEU A 6 -40.42 -25.08 -12.06
N VAL A 7 -40.35 -24.72 -13.35
CA VAL A 7 -39.10 -24.20 -13.95
C VAL A 7 -38.70 -22.88 -13.31
N LEU A 8 -39.65 -21.98 -13.05
CA LEU A 8 -39.38 -20.70 -12.42
C LEU A 8 -38.91 -20.86 -10.96
N THR A 9 -39.52 -21.78 -10.19
CA THR A 9 -39.08 -22.05 -8.82
C THR A 9 -37.70 -22.70 -8.77
N CYS A 10 -37.41 -23.65 -9.66
CA CYS A 10 -36.06 -24.20 -9.80
C CYS A 10 -35.02 -23.12 -10.16
N LEU A 11 -35.34 -22.21 -11.09
CA LEU A 11 -34.45 -21.10 -11.46
C LEU A 11 -34.17 -20.18 -10.25
N LEU A 12 -35.20 -19.83 -9.48
CA LEU A 12 -35.07 -19.00 -8.27
C LEU A 12 -34.22 -19.68 -7.20
N ILE A 13 -34.39 -21.00 -7.00
CA ILE A 13 -33.57 -21.79 -6.08
C ILE A 13 -32.11 -21.78 -6.52
N VAL A 14 -31.83 -22.04 -7.80
CA VAL A 14 -30.47 -22.02 -8.36
C VAL A 14 -29.80 -20.65 -8.18
N VAL A 15 -30.52 -19.56 -8.47
CA VAL A 15 -30.03 -18.17 -8.27
C VAL A 15 -29.71 -17.90 -6.79
N THR A 16 -30.56 -18.39 -5.88
CA THR A 16 -30.37 -18.19 -4.43
C THR A 16 -29.16 -18.96 -3.92
N ILE A 17 -28.98 -20.21 -4.35
CA ILE A 17 -27.79 -21.02 -4.04
C ILE A 17 -26.52 -20.32 -4.54
N PHE A 18 -26.53 -19.80 -5.77
CA PHE A 18 -25.38 -19.12 -6.36
C PHE A 18 -25.00 -17.84 -5.59
N LYS A 19 -25.99 -17.02 -5.19
CA LYS A 19 -25.75 -15.81 -4.37
C LYS A 19 -25.13 -16.15 -3.02
N ASN A 20 -25.65 -17.17 -2.35
CA ASN A 20 -25.12 -17.60 -1.06
C ASN A 20 -23.70 -18.18 -1.17
N ALA A 21 -23.40 -18.91 -2.25
CA ALA A 21 -22.05 -19.40 -2.49
C ALA A 21 -21.04 -18.25 -2.68
N VAL A 22 -21.41 -17.21 -3.43
CA VAL A 22 -20.57 -16.01 -3.60
C VAL A 22 -20.39 -15.24 -2.29
N LEU A 23 -21.44 -15.13 -1.46
CA LEU A 23 -21.38 -14.46 -0.15
C LEU A 23 -20.66 -15.30 0.93
N SER A 24 -20.55 -16.62 0.74
CA SER A 24 -19.89 -17.52 1.70
C SER A 24 -18.37 -17.47 1.67
N CYS A 25 -17.79 -16.82 0.65
CA CYS A 25 -16.38 -16.44 0.67
C CYS A 25 -16.23 -15.26 1.62
N SER A 26 -15.72 -15.52 2.83
CA SER A 26 -15.33 -14.45 3.75
C SER A 26 -14.34 -13.53 3.03
N PRO A 27 -14.57 -12.21 2.99
CA PRO A 27 -13.60 -11.31 2.39
C PRO A 27 -12.25 -11.47 3.09
N ASP A 28 -11.16 -11.53 2.32
CA ASP A 28 -9.82 -11.54 2.87
C ASP A 28 -9.63 -10.30 3.77
N GLU A 29 -9.25 -10.54 5.02
CA GLU A 29 -9.03 -9.48 6.01
C GLU A 29 -7.54 -9.13 6.07
N LEU A 30 -7.20 -7.86 5.90
CA LEU A 30 -5.84 -7.38 6.12
C LEU A 30 -5.59 -7.19 7.62
N VAL A 31 -4.80 -8.07 8.21
CA VAL A 31 -4.48 -8.06 9.65
C VAL A 31 -3.22 -7.25 9.96
N LEU A 32 -2.19 -7.34 9.11
CA LEU A 32 -0.89 -6.70 9.33
C LEU A 32 -0.19 -6.37 8.02
N VAL A 33 0.44 -5.20 7.96
CA VAL A 33 1.37 -4.84 6.89
C VAL A 33 2.77 -4.74 7.49
N GLN A 34 3.69 -5.59 7.03
CA GLN A 34 5.11 -5.45 7.35
C GLN A 34 5.82 -4.84 6.14
N MET A 35 6.50 -3.72 6.36
CA MET A 35 7.21 -2.99 5.31
C MET A 35 8.71 -2.98 5.60
N ILE A 36 9.51 -3.34 4.60
CA ILE A 36 10.96 -3.17 4.62
C ILE A 36 11.29 -2.15 3.54
N SER A 37 11.80 -0.99 3.96
CA SER A 37 12.25 0.06 3.04
C SER A 37 13.73 0.31 3.21
N ARG A 38 14.41 0.58 2.09
CA ARG A 38 15.73 1.20 2.11
C ARG A 38 15.60 2.65 2.59
N HIS A 39 16.72 3.21 3.07
CA HIS A 39 16.88 4.64 3.25
C HIS A 39 16.50 5.42 1.97
N CYS A 40 16.10 6.67 2.16
CA CYS A 40 15.76 7.59 1.08
C CYS A 40 17.01 8.02 0.30
N ASP A 41 16.84 8.79 -0.77
CA ASP A 41 17.96 9.35 -1.52
C ASP A 41 18.87 10.20 -0.62
N LEU A 42 20.15 9.82 -0.56
CA LEU A 42 21.19 10.47 0.25
C LEU A 42 22.28 10.99 -0.68
N SER A 43 22.95 12.05 -0.28
CA SER A 43 24.24 12.41 -0.87
C SER A 43 25.29 11.32 -0.56
N PRO A 44 26.38 11.24 -1.34
CA PRO A 44 27.47 10.33 -1.05
C PRO A 44 28.01 10.57 0.36
N THR A 45 28.32 9.51 1.09
CA THR A 45 28.89 9.62 2.45
C THR A 45 30.29 10.24 2.42
N ARG A 46 31.03 10.04 1.33
CA ARG A 46 32.34 10.64 1.07
C ARG A 46 32.56 10.71 -0.44
N LEU A 47 33.39 11.66 -0.86
CA LEU A 47 33.92 11.70 -2.21
C LEU A 47 35.10 10.72 -2.33
N TYR A 48 35.33 10.23 -3.53
CA TYR A 48 36.57 9.49 -3.82
C TYR A 48 37.72 10.47 -4.04
N PRO A 49 39.00 10.04 -3.90
CA PRO A 49 40.12 10.98 -3.80
C PRO A 49 40.28 11.92 -5.00
N GLU A 50 39.95 11.46 -6.21
CA GLU A 50 40.02 12.23 -7.46
C GLU A 50 38.64 12.66 -8.00
N ASP A 51 37.64 12.88 -7.11
CA ASP A 51 36.33 13.38 -7.55
C ASP A 51 36.47 14.78 -8.15
N PRO A 52 36.01 15.01 -9.41
CA PRO A 52 36.07 16.32 -10.03
C PRO A 52 35.08 17.32 -9.42
N ASN A 53 34.15 16.87 -8.58
CA ASN A 53 33.14 17.71 -7.94
C ASN A 53 33.50 17.96 -6.48
N SER A 54 33.31 19.19 -6.00
CA SER A 54 33.48 19.51 -4.58
C SER A 54 32.29 18.98 -3.75
N ALA A 55 32.53 18.77 -2.45
CA ALA A 55 31.49 18.35 -1.52
C ALA A 55 30.34 19.37 -1.40
N GLU A 56 30.62 20.65 -1.70
CA GLU A 56 29.68 21.77 -1.65
C GLU A 56 28.55 21.67 -2.68
N VAL A 57 28.71 20.83 -3.72
CA VAL A 57 27.63 20.54 -4.68
C VAL A 57 26.43 19.89 -3.98
N TRP A 58 26.67 19.17 -2.89
CA TRP A 58 25.64 18.61 -2.02
C TRP A 58 25.24 19.66 -0.98
N LYS A 59 24.16 20.40 -1.26
CA LYS A 59 23.70 21.54 -0.44
C LYS A 59 23.45 21.18 1.02
N GLU A 60 23.01 19.95 1.25
CA GLU A 60 22.69 19.40 2.56
C GLU A 60 23.93 18.84 3.28
N GLY A 61 25.06 18.69 2.59
CA GLY A 61 26.26 18.01 3.08
C GLY A 61 26.35 16.56 2.60
N LEU A 62 27.49 15.92 2.86
CA LEU A 62 27.76 14.52 2.51
C LEU A 62 27.11 13.56 3.51
N GLY A 63 26.53 12.46 3.01
CA GLY A 63 25.80 11.46 3.79
C GLY A 63 24.41 11.89 4.24
N GLU A 64 23.99 13.10 3.88
CA GLU A 64 22.73 13.70 4.30
C GLU A 64 21.60 13.42 3.30
N MET A 65 20.35 13.49 3.78
CA MET A 65 19.18 13.26 2.95
C MET A 65 18.93 14.42 2.00
N THR A 66 18.91 14.14 0.69
CA THR A 66 18.64 15.16 -0.33
C THR A 66 17.19 15.66 -0.23
N LEU A 67 16.92 16.86 -0.72
CA LEU A 67 15.53 17.35 -0.83
C LEU A 67 14.64 16.39 -1.62
N LYS A 68 15.20 15.76 -2.66
CA LYS A 68 14.51 14.72 -3.44
C LYS A 68 14.18 13.50 -2.58
N GLY A 69 15.13 13.03 -1.76
CA GLY A 69 14.91 11.92 -0.83
C GLY A 69 13.78 12.19 0.16
N LYS A 70 13.74 13.40 0.74
CA LYS A 70 12.65 13.84 1.63
C LYS A 70 11.30 13.80 0.91
N PHE A 71 11.24 14.30 -0.32
CA PHE A 71 10.01 14.28 -1.12
C PHE A 71 9.56 12.87 -1.47
N GLN A 72 10.50 11.97 -1.81
CA GLN A 72 10.19 10.57 -2.08
C GLN A 72 9.62 9.87 -0.84
N ALA A 73 10.20 10.12 0.35
CA ALA A 73 9.68 9.61 1.61
C ALA A 73 8.24 10.07 1.87
N TYR A 74 7.99 11.38 1.66
CA TYR A 74 6.67 11.97 1.82
C TYR A 74 5.65 11.35 0.85
N ALA A 75 6.00 11.26 -0.44
CA ALA A 75 5.13 10.68 -1.46
C ALA A 75 4.79 9.21 -1.16
N LEU A 76 5.75 8.44 -0.66
CA LEU A 76 5.54 7.07 -0.21
C LEU A 76 4.56 7.02 0.97
N GLY A 77 4.72 7.91 1.95
CA GLY A 77 3.77 8.05 3.07
C GLY A 77 2.36 8.38 2.61
N CYS A 78 2.20 9.32 1.67
CA CYS A 78 0.90 9.64 1.07
C CYS A 78 0.28 8.43 0.37
N TYR A 79 1.06 7.68 -0.41
CA TYR A 79 0.59 6.47 -1.06
C TYR A 79 0.14 5.41 -0.06
N LEU A 80 0.93 5.15 0.98
CA LEU A 80 0.57 4.18 2.03
C LEU A 80 -0.68 4.61 2.79
N ARG A 81 -0.81 5.90 3.11
CA ARG A 81 -2.01 6.44 3.76
C ARG A 81 -3.25 6.29 2.87
N ALA A 82 -3.14 6.52 1.57
CA ALA A 82 -4.24 6.33 0.64
C ALA A 82 -4.61 4.85 0.48
N ARG A 83 -3.61 3.97 0.38
CA ARG A 83 -3.80 2.53 0.17
C ARG A 83 -4.37 1.82 1.40
N TYR A 84 -3.88 2.17 2.58
CA TYR A 84 -4.21 1.49 3.84
C TYR A 84 -5.11 2.31 4.76
N GLY A 85 -5.60 3.48 4.32
CA GLY A 85 -6.40 4.39 5.12
C GLY A 85 -7.71 3.79 5.66
N GLY A 86 -8.25 2.76 5.01
CA GLY A 86 -9.42 2.02 5.51
C GLY A 86 -9.10 1.00 6.62
N PHE A 87 -7.82 0.76 6.90
CA PHE A 87 -7.34 -0.22 7.89
C PHE A 87 -6.65 0.44 9.10
N ILE A 88 -6.50 1.76 9.10
CA ILE A 88 -5.88 2.52 10.19
C ILE A 88 -6.85 3.56 10.74
N THR A 89 -6.86 3.73 12.06
CA THR A 89 -7.66 4.70 12.78
C THR A 89 -6.82 5.94 13.13
N SER A 90 -7.22 6.68 14.16
CA SER A 90 -6.45 7.79 14.75
C SER A 90 -5.60 7.37 15.95
N ASP A 91 -5.58 6.07 16.30
CA ASP A 91 -4.74 5.56 17.38
C ASP A 91 -3.25 5.59 16.96
N PRO A 92 -2.37 6.31 17.69
CA PRO A 92 -0.96 6.41 17.34
C PRO A 92 -0.18 5.10 17.52
N THR A 93 -0.76 4.08 18.16
CA THR A 93 -0.08 2.82 18.44
C THR A 93 -0.14 1.80 17.30
N GLU A 94 -0.93 2.08 16.26
CA GLU A 94 -1.14 1.21 15.09
C GLU A 94 0.04 1.22 14.10
N VAL A 95 0.80 2.32 14.06
CA VAL A 95 1.99 2.46 13.19
C VAL A 95 3.20 2.56 14.11
N ARG A 96 4.01 1.49 14.14
CA ARG A 96 5.22 1.38 14.96
C ARG A 96 6.47 1.21 14.12
#